data_AF-W4RR92-F1
#
_entry.id   AF-W4RR92-F1
#
_cell.length_a   1.000
_cell.length_b   1.000
_cell.length_c   1.000
_cell.angle_alpha   90.00
_cell.angle_beta   90.00
_cell.angle_gamma   90.00
#
_symmetry.space_group_name_H-M   'P 1'
#
loop_
_entity.id
_entity.type
_entity.pdbx_description
1 polymer ?
#
loop_
_entity_poly.entity_id
_entity_poly.type
_entity_poly.pdbx_seq_one_letter_code
_entity_poly.pdbx_strand_id
1 'polypeptide(L)'
;MKNIENVVTFNELNWDTDFFGVTSAKATLHKPLSLNEWLELNTRFKDYQFISIMNMNSEPINAQLIGKGTTAFLVDVNIQFEKKLIGLDEKPENVTIHQALEKNDQVIEIADFQFSKFTEDPGLAKRGGDQVYQQWLINSFGKNDKFFALSKDEIGDINGFLLFSYADNACVIELIAVSQKETKGGIGTSYLRR
;
A
#
# COMPACT_ATOMS: atom_id res chain seq x y z
N MET A 1 16.95 -26.05 -14.30
CA MET A 1 16.30 -24.91 -13.64
C MET A 1 16.70 -23.67 -14.43
N LYS A 2 15.90 -23.25 -15.42
CA LYS A 2 16.15 -22.05 -16.23
C LYS A 2 15.26 -20.94 -15.69
N ASN A 3 15.86 -19.79 -15.37
CA ASN A 3 15.31 -18.67 -14.61
C ASN A 3 13.87 -18.27 -14.95
N ILE A 4 12.91 -18.72 -14.13
CA ILE A 4 11.61 -18.06 -14.00
C ILE A 4 11.76 -16.62 -13.48
N GLU A 5 12.91 -16.30 -12.88
CA GLU A 5 13.22 -15.02 -12.22
C GLU A 5 13.12 -13.79 -13.14
N ASN A 6 13.26 -13.97 -14.46
CA ASN A 6 13.12 -12.88 -15.43
C ASN A 6 11.66 -12.59 -15.83
N VAL A 7 10.73 -13.46 -15.44
CA VAL A 7 9.31 -13.43 -15.81
C VAL A 7 8.43 -13.25 -14.57
N VAL A 8 8.84 -13.83 -13.45
CA VAL A 8 8.17 -13.76 -12.16
C VAL A 8 9.16 -13.34 -11.09
N THR A 9 8.79 -12.33 -10.30
CA THR A 9 9.43 -12.10 -9.01
C THR A 9 8.58 -12.79 -7.94
N PHE A 10 9.20 -13.67 -7.15
CA PHE A 10 8.53 -14.36 -6.06
C PHE A 10 9.22 -13.98 -4.75
N ASN A 11 8.48 -13.39 -3.82
CA ASN A 11 9.01 -12.92 -2.55
C ASN A 11 8.21 -13.50 -1.39
N GLU A 12 8.91 -14.00 -0.38
CA GLU A 12 8.31 -14.25 0.93
C GLU A 12 7.91 -12.92 1.58
N LEU A 13 6.70 -12.89 2.16
CA LEU A 13 6.17 -11.73 2.86
C LEU A 13 6.31 -11.97 4.36
N ASN A 14 7.51 -11.76 4.89
CA ASN A 14 7.81 -12.00 6.31
C ASN A 14 6.94 -11.14 7.23
N TRP A 15 6.76 -9.86 6.89
CA TRP A 15 5.92 -8.96 7.68
C TRP A 15 4.46 -9.43 7.71
N ASP A 16 3.86 -9.74 6.55
CA ASP A 16 2.50 -10.28 6.48
C ASP A 16 2.40 -11.62 7.21
N THR A 17 3.44 -12.46 7.14
CA THR A 17 3.50 -13.75 7.84
C THR A 17 3.44 -13.56 9.36
N ASP A 18 4.29 -12.66 9.89
CA ASP A 18 4.33 -12.35 11.31
C ASP A 18 3.04 -11.68 11.79
N PHE A 19 2.46 -10.80 10.97
CA PHE A 19 1.26 -10.05 11.30
C PHE A 19 -0.02 -10.93 11.27
N PHE A 20 -0.22 -11.71 10.22
CA PHE A 20 -1.44 -12.52 10.03
C PHE A 20 -1.34 -13.94 10.60
N GLY A 21 -0.13 -14.38 10.99
CA GLY A 21 0.14 -15.72 11.50
C GLY A 21 -0.07 -16.83 10.46
N VAL A 22 0.13 -16.51 9.18
CA VAL A 22 0.03 -17.47 8.06
C VAL A 22 1.18 -17.27 7.10
N THR A 23 1.78 -18.35 6.62
CA THR A 23 2.89 -18.25 5.65
C THR A 23 2.40 -17.54 4.38
N SER A 24 3.02 -16.40 4.09
CA SER A 24 2.57 -15.47 3.05
C SER A 24 3.66 -15.23 2.02
N ALA A 25 3.29 -15.22 0.73
CA ALA A 25 4.19 -14.82 -0.34
C ALA A 25 3.49 -13.99 -1.42
N LYS A 26 4.29 -13.27 -2.20
CA LYS A 26 3.84 -12.49 -3.35
C LYS A 26 4.49 -12.99 -4.63
N ALA A 27 3.68 -13.26 -5.64
CA ALA A 27 4.12 -13.48 -7.01
C ALA A 27 3.77 -12.28 -7.88
N THR A 28 4.78 -11.59 -8.41
CA THR A 28 4.61 -10.53 -9.41
C THR A 28 4.90 -11.10 -10.79
N LEU A 29 3.90 -11.16 -11.65
CA LEU A 29 4.00 -11.69 -13.01
C LEU A 29 4.26 -10.52 -13.96
N HIS A 30 5.49 -10.42 -14.49
CA HIS A 30 5.93 -9.28 -15.30
C HIS A 30 5.60 -9.43 -16.79
N LYS A 31 5.46 -10.67 -17.27
CA LYS A 31 5.20 -11.03 -18.66
C LYS A 31 4.20 -12.20 -18.73
N PRO A 32 3.64 -12.51 -19.92
CA PRO A 32 2.81 -13.69 -20.10
C PRO A 32 3.58 -14.96 -19.76
N LEU A 33 3.00 -15.82 -18.92
CA LEU A 33 3.58 -17.11 -18.56
C LEU A 33 3.26 -18.17 -19.61
N SER A 34 4.25 -19.01 -19.90
CA SER A 34 4.02 -20.31 -20.51
C SER A 34 3.38 -21.27 -19.49
N LEU A 35 2.75 -22.33 -20.00
CA LEU A 35 2.14 -23.35 -19.15
C LEU A 35 3.16 -24.02 -18.21
N ASN A 36 4.40 -24.24 -18.66
CA ASN A 36 5.43 -24.85 -17.83
C ASN A 36 5.86 -23.94 -16.68
N GLU A 37 6.03 -22.63 -16.93
CA GLU A 37 6.34 -21.64 -15.89
C GLU A 37 5.19 -21.54 -14.88
N TRP A 38 3.95 -21.58 -15.36
CA TRP A 38 2.76 -21.61 -14.49
C TRP A 38 2.71 -22.85 -13.60
N LEU A 39 3.00 -24.04 -14.14
CA LEU A 39 3.04 -25.28 -13.37
C LEU A 39 4.14 -25.27 -12.31
N GLU A 40 5.31 -24.72 -12.63
CA GLU A 40 6.39 -24.52 -11.66
C GLU A 40 5.95 -23.55 -10.55
N LEU A 41 5.37 -22.41 -10.91
CA LEU A 41 4.90 -21.41 -9.96
C LEU A 41 3.80 -21.97 -9.04
N ASN A 42 2.82 -22.68 -9.60
CA ASN A 42 1.77 -23.36 -8.82
C ASN A 42 2.30 -24.42 -7.88
N THR A 43 3.43 -25.05 -8.20
CA THR A 43 4.07 -25.99 -7.28
C THR A 43 4.61 -25.24 -6.06
N ARG A 44 5.24 -24.08 -6.27
CA ARG A 44 5.74 -23.22 -5.18
C ARG A 44 4.61 -22.63 -4.33
N PHE A 45 3.46 -22.31 -4.92
CA PHE A 45 2.31 -21.79 -4.17
C PHE A 45 1.85 -22.73 -3.04
N LYS A 46 2.07 -24.04 -3.17
CA LYS A 46 1.64 -25.03 -2.17
C LYS A 46 2.40 -24.95 -0.85
N ASP A 47 3.55 -24.27 -0.84
CA ASP A 47 4.38 -24.10 0.36
C ASP A 47 3.85 -22.98 1.28
N TYR A 48 2.83 -22.24 0.83
CA TYR A 48 2.29 -21.07 1.52
C TYR A 48 0.79 -21.21 1.79
N GLN A 49 0.34 -20.64 2.91
CA GLN A 49 -1.08 -20.58 3.26
C GLN A 49 -1.79 -19.41 2.59
N PHE A 50 -1.06 -18.35 2.24
CA PHE A 50 -1.59 -17.18 1.56
C PHE A 50 -0.64 -16.73 0.44
N ILE A 51 -1.20 -16.49 -0.75
CA ILE A 51 -0.46 -15.98 -1.91
C ILE A 51 -1.16 -14.74 -2.46
N SER A 52 -0.41 -13.64 -2.55
CA SER A 52 -0.82 -12.47 -3.32
C SER A 52 -0.25 -12.54 -4.73
N ILE A 53 -1.10 -12.48 -5.76
CA ILE A 53 -0.67 -12.48 -7.16
C ILE A 53 -0.88 -11.09 -7.75
N MET A 54 0.20 -10.48 -8.23
CA MET A 54 0.17 -9.23 -8.99
C MET A 54 0.39 -9.54 -10.46
N ASN A 55 -0.68 -9.44 -11.25
CA ASN A 55 -0.60 -9.56 -12.70
C ASN A 55 -0.30 -8.20 -13.33
N MET A 56 0.96 -7.93 -13.67
CA MET A 56 1.35 -6.64 -14.23
C MET A 56 0.65 -6.38 -15.56
N ASN A 57 0.22 -5.13 -15.76
CA ASN A 57 -0.49 -4.66 -16.96
C ASN A 57 -1.78 -5.44 -17.29
N SER A 58 -2.34 -6.17 -16.32
CA SER A 58 -3.55 -6.99 -16.51
C SER A 58 -3.42 -7.99 -17.67
N GLU A 59 -2.26 -8.63 -17.81
CA GLU A 59 -1.97 -9.52 -18.93
C GLU A 59 -3.02 -10.66 -19.05
N PRO A 60 -3.74 -10.78 -20.18
CA PRO A 60 -4.84 -11.74 -20.32
C PRO A 60 -4.45 -13.21 -20.20
N ILE A 61 -3.27 -13.62 -20.69
CA ILE A 61 -2.82 -15.02 -20.56
C ILE A 61 -2.66 -15.39 -19.09
N ASN A 62 -2.01 -14.52 -18.31
CA ASN A 62 -1.85 -14.70 -16.87
C ASN A 62 -3.21 -14.71 -16.16
N ALA A 63 -4.12 -13.80 -16.51
CA ALA A 63 -5.47 -13.77 -15.92
C ALA A 63 -6.24 -15.08 -16.15
N GLN A 64 -6.14 -15.66 -17.36
CA GLN A 64 -6.75 -16.97 -17.65
C GLN A 64 -6.10 -18.10 -16.85
N LEU A 65 -4.77 -18.11 -16.74
CA LEU A 65 -4.05 -19.12 -15.98
C LEU A 65 -4.42 -19.06 -14.49
N ILE A 66 -4.46 -17.87 -13.90
CA ILE A 66 -4.88 -17.64 -12.51
C ILE A 66 -6.32 -18.13 -12.32
N GLY A 67 -7.26 -17.67 -13.15
CA GLY A 67 -8.68 -18.00 -12.99
C GLY A 67 -9.02 -19.48 -13.23
N LYS A 68 -8.25 -20.19 -14.05
CA LYS A 68 -8.43 -21.64 -14.28
C LYS A 68 -7.65 -22.51 -13.29
N GLY A 69 -6.50 -22.02 -12.83
CA GLY A 69 -5.52 -22.80 -12.08
C GLY A 69 -5.56 -22.58 -10.57
N THR A 70 -6.31 -21.60 -10.08
CA THR A 70 -6.38 -21.24 -8.66
C THR A 70 -7.80 -20.87 -8.24
N THR A 71 -8.02 -20.77 -6.93
CA THR A 71 -9.22 -20.16 -6.35
C THR A 71 -9.02 -18.67 -6.08
N ALA A 72 -7.99 -18.04 -6.65
CA ALA A 72 -7.72 -16.63 -6.45
C ALA A 72 -8.82 -15.78 -7.10
N PHE A 73 -9.08 -14.63 -6.49
CA PHE A 73 -10.03 -13.66 -6.98
C PHE A 73 -9.39 -12.27 -6.94
N LEU A 74 -9.95 -11.34 -7.72
CA LEU A 74 -9.47 -9.98 -7.77
C LEU A 74 -9.91 -9.25 -6.49
N VAL A 75 -8.94 -8.83 -5.68
CA VAL A 75 -9.17 -8.08 -4.43
C VAL A 75 -9.00 -6.57 -4.61
N ASP A 76 -8.13 -6.13 -5.53
CA ASP A 76 -7.80 -4.72 -5.74
C ASP A 76 -7.11 -4.52 -7.10
N VAL A 77 -7.19 -3.29 -7.62
CA VAL A 77 -6.43 -2.80 -8.78
C VAL A 77 -5.58 -1.63 -8.33
N ASN A 78 -4.27 -1.84 -8.19
CA ASN A 78 -3.35 -0.78 -7.80
C ASN A 78 -3.17 0.23 -8.95
N ILE A 79 -3.60 1.47 -8.72
CA ILE A 79 -3.40 2.60 -9.64
C ILE A 79 -2.37 3.54 -9.02
N GLN A 80 -1.29 3.82 -9.76
CA GLN A 80 -0.24 4.74 -9.35
C GLN A 80 -0.32 6.01 -10.18
N PHE A 81 -0.24 7.15 -9.49
CA PHE A 81 -0.23 8.47 -10.11
C PHE A 81 1.14 9.10 -9.90
N GLU A 82 1.65 9.74 -10.95
CA GLU A 82 2.88 10.54 -10.88
C GLU A 82 2.56 11.99 -11.21
N LYS A 83 3.07 12.91 -10.39
CA LYS A 83 2.96 14.34 -10.61
C LYS A 83 4.36 14.94 -10.69
N LYS A 84 4.69 15.55 -11.83
CA LYS A 84 5.93 16.34 -11.98
C LYS A 84 5.75 17.68 -11.28
N LEU A 85 6.69 18.01 -10.40
CA LEU A 85 6.75 19.32 -9.75
C LEU A 85 7.37 20.32 -10.71
N ILE A 86 6.70 21.45 -10.96
CA ILE A 86 7.17 22.52 -11.84
C ILE A 86 7.04 23.83 -11.07
N GLY A 87 8.18 24.41 -10.69
CA GLY A 87 8.23 25.62 -9.87
C GLY A 87 8.19 25.34 -8.36
N LEU A 88 7.95 26.39 -7.59
CA LEU A 88 7.77 26.35 -6.14
C LEU A 88 6.41 26.99 -5.82
N ASP A 89 5.50 26.25 -5.20
CA ASP A 89 4.32 26.85 -4.58
C ASP A 89 4.62 27.24 -3.13
N GLU A 90 3.83 28.19 -2.62
CA GLU A 90 3.81 28.48 -1.20
C GLU A 90 3.14 27.34 -0.42
N LYS A 91 3.83 26.86 0.61
CA LYS A 91 3.27 25.89 1.56
C LYS A 91 2.01 26.46 2.20
N PRO A 92 0.88 25.73 2.25
CA PRO A 92 -0.31 26.16 2.98
C PRO A 92 0.03 26.51 4.44
N GLU A 93 -0.55 27.59 4.96
CA GLU A 93 -0.28 28.08 6.32
C GLU A 93 -0.66 27.04 7.38
N ASN A 94 -1.76 26.32 7.16
CA ASN A 94 -2.32 25.36 8.10
C ASN A 94 -1.65 23.97 8.07
N VAL A 95 -0.59 23.80 7.27
CA VAL A 95 0.14 22.53 7.15
C VAL A 95 1.52 22.63 7.78
N THR A 96 1.88 21.67 8.62
CA THR A 96 3.24 21.54 9.21
C THR A 96 3.90 20.25 8.75
N ILE A 97 5.22 20.27 8.53
CA ILE A 97 5.98 19.10 8.08
C ILE A 97 6.93 18.67 9.20
N HIS A 98 6.93 17.39 9.51
CA HIS A 98 7.73 16.78 10.58
C HIS A 98 8.49 15.59 10.02
N GLN A 99 9.81 15.53 10.26
CA GLN A 99 10.62 14.34 10.04
C GLN A 99 10.63 13.52 11.32
N ALA A 100 10.59 12.19 11.21
CA ALA A 100 10.67 11.29 12.37
C ALA A 100 9.66 11.65 13.48
N LEU A 101 8.42 11.96 13.09
CA LEU A 101 7.35 12.35 14.01
C LEU A 101 7.20 11.33 15.13
N GLU A 102 7.18 11.78 16.38
CA GLU A 102 6.87 10.93 17.53
C GLU A 102 5.45 10.38 17.43
N LYS A 103 5.16 9.29 18.15
CA LYS A 103 3.84 8.66 18.13
C LYS A 103 2.76 9.71 18.43
N ASN A 104 1.77 9.81 17.54
CA ASN A 104 0.66 10.75 17.65
C ASN A 104 -0.67 10.02 17.47
N ASP A 105 -1.46 9.94 18.55
CA ASP A 105 -2.73 9.19 18.56
C ASP A 105 -3.80 9.84 17.66
N GLN A 106 -3.82 11.16 17.48
CA GLN A 106 -4.75 11.81 16.54
C GLN A 106 -4.49 11.37 15.10
N VAL A 107 -3.22 11.19 14.71
CA VAL A 107 -2.86 10.69 13.36
C VAL A 107 -3.31 9.24 13.18
N ILE A 108 -3.19 8.42 14.22
CA ILE A 108 -3.66 7.02 14.20
C ILE A 108 -5.19 6.97 14.08
N GLU A 109 -5.91 7.82 14.80
CA GLU A 109 -7.38 7.89 14.74
C GLU A 109 -7.91 8.33 13.36
N ILE A 110 -7.20 9.23 12.67
CA ILE A 110 -7.58 9.69 11.32
C ILE A 110 -7.35 8.60 10.26
N ALA A 111 -6.50 7.62 10.54
CA ALA A 111 -6.08 6.58 9.61
C ALA A 111 -7.13 5.47 9.42
N ASP A 112 -8.33 5.87 9.00
CA ASP A 112 -9.43 4.96 8.69
C ASP A 112 -9.48 4.65 7.18
N PHE A 113 -8.72 3.63 6.78
CA PHE A 113 -8.66 3.14 5.40
C PHE A 113 -9.63 1.98 5.20
N GLN A 114 -10.92 2.30 5.11
CA GLN A 114 -12.02 1.31 5.05
C GLN A 114 -11.93 0.34 3.86
N PHE A 115 -11.41 0.82 2.72
CA PHE A 115 -11.29 0.04 1.50
C PHE A 115 -9.83 -0.37 1.28
N SER A 116 -9.58 -1.68 1.37
CA SER A 116 -8.23 -2.22 1.19
C SER A 116 -8.27 -3.68 0.78
N LYS A 117 -7.25 -4.15 0.06
CA LYS A 117 -7.10 -5.58 -0.23
C LYS A 117 -7.10 -6.47 1.03
N PHE A 118 -6.73 -5.92 2.19
CA PHE A 118 -6.65 -6.65 3.46
C PHE A 118 -8.02 -6.81 4.13
N THR A 119 -8.97 -5.91 3.86
CA THR A 119 -10.36 -5.99 4.34
C THR A 119 -11.28 -6.68 3.33
N GLU A 120 -10.98 -6.58 2.03
CA GLU A 120 -11.73 -7.26 0.97
C GLU A 120 -11.46 -8.77 0.92
N ASP A 121 -10.27 -9.23 1.30
CA ASP A 121 -9.99 -10.67 1.45
C ASP A 121 -10.55 -11.19 2.79
N PRO A 122 -11.56 -12.10 2.79
CA PRO A 122 -12.18 -12.56 4.04
C PRO A 122 -11.23 -13.33 4.97
N GLY A 123 -10.16 -13.91 4.42
CA GLY A 123 -9.13 -14.61 5.18
C GLY A 123 -8.25 -13.63 5.96
N LEU A 124 -7.84 -12.53 5.31
CA LEU A 124 -7.05 -11.48 5.95
C LEU A 124 -7.89 -10.58 6.86
N ALA A 125 -9.14 -10.28 6.49
CA ALA A 125 -10.04 -9.48 7.30
C ALA A 125 -10.25 -10.09 8.69
N LYS A 126 -10.41 -11.42 8.77
CA LYS A 126 -10.53 -12.17 10.04
C LYS A 126 -9.25 -12.18 10.89
N ARG A 127 -8.13 -11.75 10.32
CA ARG A 127 -6.79 -11.78 10.91
C ARG A 127 -6.23 -10.38 11.17
N GLY A 128 -7.10 -9.37 11.27
CA GLY A 128 -6.70 -7.99 11.55
C GLY A 128 -6.34 -7.19 10.29
N GLY A 129 -6.90 -7.54 9.13
CA GLY A 129 -6.67 -6.80 7.88
C GLY A 129 -7.02 -5.31 7.96
N ASP A 130 -8.00 -4.95 8.79
CA ASP A 130 -8.38 -3.57 9.13
C ASP A 130 -7.30 -2.80 9.92
N GLN A 131 -6.39 -3.52 10.59
CA GLN A 131 -5.35 -2.93 11.43
C GLN A 131 -4.03 -2.67 10.66
N VAL A 132 -3.91 -3.14 9.42
CA VAL A 132 -2.65 -3.08 8.66
C VAL A 132 -2.13 -1.66 8.50
N TYR A 133 -2.98 -0.70 8.13
CA TYR A 133 -2.53 0.68 7.94
C TYR A 133 -2.25 1.42 9.24
N GLN A 134 -2.97 1.09 10.31
CA GLN A 134 -2.62 1.58 11.65
C GLN A 134 -1.24 1.06 12.05
N GLN A 135 -0.97 -0.23 11.81
CA GLN A 135 0.34 -0.81 12.10
C GLN A 135 1.44 -0.22 11.20
N TRP A 136 1.14 0.10 9.94
CA TRP A 136 2.06 0.82 9.05
C TRP A 136 2.44 2.18 9.67
N LEU A 137 1.47 2.98 10.11
CA LEU A 137 1.74 4.26 10.76
C LEU A 137 2.57 4.10 12.03
N ILE A 138 2.20 3.13 12.88
CA ILE A 138 2.95 2.80 14.10
C ILE A 138 4.41 2.50 13.78
N ASN A 139 4.67 1.74 12.71
CA ASN A 139 6.02 1.39 12.28
C ASN A 139 6.79 2.57 11.64
N SER A 140 6.08 3.61 11.18
CA SER A 140 6.65 4.80 10.55
C SER A 140 7.02 5.91 11.54
N PHE A 141 6.41 5.97 12.72
CA PHE A 141 6.77 6.98 13.73
C PHE A 141 8.23 6.82 14.19
N GLY A 142 8.90 7.95 14.43
CA GLY A 142 10.30 8.02 14.87
C GLY A 142 11.33 7.55 13.83
N LYS A 143 10.92 7.27 12.59
CA LYS A 143 11.83 6.85 11.51
C LYS A 143 12.39 8.06 10.76
N ASN A 144 13.72 8.14 10.63
CA ASN A 144 14.40 9.27 9.99
C ASN A 144 14.14 9.39 8.49
N ASP A 145 13.75 8.31 7.83
CA ASP A 145 13.38 8.26 6.41
C ASP A 145 11.89 8.56 6.17
N LYS A 146 11.12 8.85 7.23
CA LYS A 146 9.69 9.13 7.16
C LYS A 146 9.37 10.57 7.52
N PHE A 147 8.46 11.15 6.73
CA PHE A 147 8.00 12.52 6.88
C PHE A 147 6.47 12.55 6.96
N PHE A 148 5.97 13.46 7.79
CA PHE A 148 4.55 13.65 8.02
C PHE A 148 4.19 15.11 7.73
N ALA A 149 3.26 15.34 6.80
CA ALA A 149 2.59 16.62 6.67
C ALA A 149 1.26 16.56 7.43
N LEU A 150 1.07 17.46 8.39
CA LEU A 150 -0.12 17.52 9.25
C LEU A 150 -0.90 18.80 8.97
N SER A 151 -2.16 18.68 8.56
CA SER A 151 -3.10 19.79 8.44
C SER A 151 -3.83 19.99 9.77
N LYS A 152 -4.03 21.26 10.12
CA LYS A 152 -4.85 21.67 11.26
C LYS A 152 -6.07 22.45 10.80
N ASP A 153 -7.14 22.34 11.56
CA ASP A 153 -8.33 23.20 11.42
C ASP A 153 -8.12 24.57 12.10
N GLU A 154 -9.16 25.41 12.08
CA GLU A 154 -9.14 26.75 12.67
C GLU A 154 -8.96 26.75 14.20
N ILE A 155 -9.28 25.63 14.87
CA ILE A 155 -9.20 25.46 16.33
C ILE A 155 -7.83 24.85 16.72
N GLY A 156 -7.08 24.34 15.74
CA GLY A 156 -5.74 23.79 15.89
C GLY A 156 -5.69 22.27 15.98
N ASP A 157 -6.82 21.58 15.81
CA ASP A 157 -6.91 20.13 15.81
C ASP A 157 -6.43 19.55 14.48
N ILE A 158 -5.75 18.40 14.54
CA ILE A 158 -5.29 17.72 13.33
C ILE A 158 -6.53 17.17 12.60
N ASN A 159 -6.72 17.61 11.36
CA ASN A 159 -7.84 17.18 10.52
C ASN A 159 -7.41 16.41 9.27
N GLY A 160 -6.11 16.18 9.10
CA GLY A 160 -5.59 15.23 8.13
C GLY A 160 -4.11 14.98 8.31
N PHE A 161 -3.60 14.01 7.56
CA PHE A 161 -2.17 13.82 7.43
C PHE A 161 -1.79 13.27 6.05
N LEU A 162 -0.52 13.41 5.73
CA LEU A 162 0.14 12.74 4.62
C LEU A 162 1.48 12.18 5.13
N LEU A 163 1.65 10.86 5.05
CA LEU A 163 2.91 10.16 5.28
C LEU A 163 3.63 10.02 3.93
N PHE A 164 4.88 10.45 3.89
CA PHE A 164 5.71 10.35 2.70
C PHE A 164 7.17 10.05 3.02
N SER A 165 7.88 9.60 1.99
CA SER A 165 9.32 9.33 2.01
C SER A 165 9.97 9.82 0.72
N TYR A 166 11.29 9.86 0.71
CA TYR A 166 12.06 10.17 -0.48
C TYR A 166 12.76 8.91 -0.96
N ALA A 167 12.57 8.58 -2.23
CA ALA A 167 13.26 7.48 -2.91
C ALA A 167 13.81 8.01 -4.23
N ASP A 168 15.12 7.89 -4.41
CA ASP A 168 15.86 8.47 -5.54
C ASP A 168 15.55 9.97 -5.72
N ASN A 169 14.93 10.34 -6.84
CA ASN A 169 14.53 11.71 -7.18
C ASN A 169 13.01 11.93 -7.02
N ALA A 170 12.32 11.06 -6.30
CA ALA A 170 10.87 11.11 -6.11
C ALA A 170 10.49 11.28 -4.64
N CYS A 171 9.42 12.06 -4.41
CA CYS A 171 8.67 12.06 -3.17
C CYS A 171 7.53 11.05 -3.30
N VAL A 172 7.53 10.01 -2.46
CA VAL A 172 6.54 8.94 -2.49
C VAL A 172 5.53 9.18 -1.38
N ILE A 173 4.28 9.41 -1.75
CA ILE A 173 3.16 9.43 -0.82
C ILE A 173 2.83 7.98 -0.47
N GLU A 174 2.97 7.61 0.80
CA GLU A 174 2.67 6.27 1.29
C GLU A 174 1.23 6.16 1.76
N LEU A 175 0.79 7.13 2.58
CA LEU A 175 -0.56 7.19 3.12
C LEU A 175 -1.02 8.65 3.14
N ILE A 176 -2.28 8.87 2.81
CA ILE A 176 -2.93 10.18 2.91
C ILE A 176 -4.35 9.97 3.44
N ALA A 177 -4.72 10.71 4.48
CA ALA A 177 -6.05 10.63 5.06
C ALA A 177 -6.50 11.99 5.60
N VAL A 178 -7.82 12.16 5.63
CA VAL A 178 -8.50 13.34 6.16
C VAL A 178 -9.56 12.84 7.14
N SER A 179 -9.74 13.55 8.24
CA SER A 179 -10.73 13.23 9.26
C SER A 179 -12.12 13.13 8.65
N GLN A 180 -12.85 12.04 8.92
CA GLN A 180 -14.23 11.88 8.45
C GLN A 180 -15.22 12.87 9.09
N LYS A 181 -14.81 13.55 10.16
CA LYS A 181 -15.60 14.62 10.79
C LYS A 181 -15.62 15.89 9.92
N GLU A 182 -14.73 15.98 8.93
CA GLU A 182 -14.67 17.10 8.00
C GLU A 182 -15.78 16.99 6.95
N THR A 183 -16.68 17.98 6.94
CA THR A 183 -17.80 18.07 5.99
C THR A 183 -17.48 18.92 4.76
N LYS A 184 -16.32 19.58 4.75
CA LYS A 184 -15.86 20.47 3.68
C LYS A 184 -14.75 19.79 2.88
N GLY A 185 -14.97 19.59 1.58
CA GLY A 185 -13.93 19.07 0.68
C GLY A 185 -12.74 20.02 0.53
N GLY A 186 -11.60 19.51 0.01
CA GLY A 186 -10.45 20.34 -0.38
C GLY A 186 -9.18 20.18 0.47
N ILE A 187 -9.22 19.47 1.61
CA ILE A 187 -8.03 19.16 2.42
C ILE A 187 -7.07 18.23 1.66
N GLY A 188 -7.58 17.23 0.94
CA GLY A 188 -6.74 16.42 0.03
C GLY A 188 -6.03 17.29 -1.03
N THR A 189 -6.71 18.34 -1.51
CA THR A 189 -6.13 19.27 -2.49
C THR A 189 -5.05 20.15 -1.89
N SER A 190 -5.15 20.56 -0.62
CA SER A 190 -4.11 21.37 0.04
C SER A 190 -2.80 20.59 0.21
N TYR A 191 -2.88 19.29 0.45
CA TYR A 191 -1.71 18.40 0.45
C TYR A 191 -1.06 18.21 -0.92
N LEU A 192 -1.85 18.29 -1.98
CA LEU A 192 -1.43 18.02 -3.36
C LEU A 192 -1.26 19.30 -4.20
N ARG A 193 -1.09 20.47 -3.57
CA ARG A 193 -0.70 21.70 -4.28
C ARG A 193 0.68 21.54 -4.92
N ARG A 194 1.02 22.38 -5.91
CA ARG A 194 2.14 22.13 -6.83
C ARG A 194 3.49 22.28 -6.18
#